data_AF-A0A0F2NGL1-F1
#
_entry.id   AF-A0A0F2NGL1-F1
#
_cell.length_a   1.000
_cell.length_b   1.000
_cell.length_c   1.000
_cell.angle_alpha   90.00
_cell.angle_beta   90.00
_cell.angle_gamma   90.00
#
_symmetry.space_group_name_H-M   'P 1'
#
loop_
_entity.id
_entity.type
_entity.pdbx_description
1 polymer ?
#
loop_
_entity_poly.entity_id
_entity_poly.type
_entity_poly.pdbx_seq_one_letter_code
_entity_poly.pdbx_strand_id
1 'polypeptide(L)' 'MRRTIHQWRDWLLEYVGDDKYELIKKDNLSVFRIIVAKNAMDAENECQRIIKSAKEEPEE' A
#
# COMPACT_ATOMS: atom_id res chain seq x y z
N MET A 1 -6.05 2.71 15.87
CA MET A 1 -7.01 1.78 15.23
C MET A 1 -6.63 1.68 13.77
N ARG A 2 -6.56 0.45 13.21
CA ARG A 2 -6.32 0.27 11.78
C ARG A 2 -7.56 0.66 10.99
N ARG A 3 -7.38 1.36 9.87
CA ARG A 3 -8.48 1.74 8.99
C ARG A 3 -8.10 1.44 7.56
N THR A 4 -8.91 0.66 6.87
CA THR A 4 -8.76 0.53 5.42
C THR A 4 -9.02 1.86 4.74
N ILE A 5 -8.02 2.33 4.00
CA ILE A 5 -8.06 3.57 3.23
C ILE A 5 -8.49 3.27 1.79
N HIS A 6 -7.86 2.27 1.18
CA HIS A 6 -8.15 1.87 -0.20
C HIS A 6 -8.03 0.37 -0.39
N GLN A 7 -8.81 -0.19 -1.32
CA GLN A 7 -8.71 -1.59 -1.72
C GLN A 7 -8.56 -1.69 -3.24
N TRP A 8 -7.46 -2.27 -3.70
CA TRP A 8 -7.29 -2.70 -5.08
C TRP A 8 -7.58 -4.20 -5.22
N ARG A 9 -7.50 -4.70 -6.46
CA ARG A 9 -7.70 -6.12 -6.77
C ARG A 9 -6.80 -7.03 -5.94
N ASP A 10 -5.49 -6.77 -5.98
CA ASP A 10 -4.46 -7.59 -5.34
C ASP A 10 -3.82 -6.94 -4.10
N TRP A 11 -4.20 -5.69 -3.80
CA TRP A 11 -3.55 -4.86 -2.80
C TRP A 11 -4.55 -4.18 -1.87
N LEU A 12 -4.13 -3.89 -0.65
CA LEU A 12 -4.92 -3.26 0.40
C LEU A 12 -4.08 -2.16 1.05
N LEU A 13 -4.61 -0.94 1.14
CA LEU A 13 -3.99 0.16 1.87
C LEU A 13 -4.69 0.34 3.21
N GLU A 14 -3.96 0.17 4.30
CA GLU A 14 -4.45 0.40 5.66
C GLU A 14 -3.68 1.52 6.33
N TYR A 15 -4.38 2.45 6.97
CA TYR A 15 -3.78 3.38 7.90
C TYR A 15 -3.59 2.68 9.24
N VAL A 16 -2.37 2.71 9.78
CA VAL A 16 -2.02 2.05 11.04
C VAL A 16 -1.77 3.01 12.21
N GLY A 17 -1.66 4.32 11.94
CA GLY A 17 -1.41 5.36 12.94
C GLY A 17 -0.13 6.14 12.68
N ASP A 18 0.06 7.28 13.33
CA ASP A 18 1.29 8.09 13.25
C ASP A 18 1.72 8.43 11.81
N ASP A 19 0.75 8.81 10.97
CA ASP A 19 0.97 9.10 9.54
C ASP A 19 1.55 7.92 8.74
N LYS A 20 1.42 6.70 9.28
CA LYS A 20 1.86 5.46 8.63
C LYS A 20 0.69 4.70 8.01
N TYR A 21 0.97 4.17 6.84
CA TYR A 21 0.09 3.36 6.04
C TYR A 21 0.82 2.06 5.67
N GLU A 22 0.11 0.95 5.68
CA GLU A 22 0.61 -0.36 5.24
C GLU A 22 -0.03 -0.70 3.90
N LEU A 23 0.80 -0.94 2.90
CA LEU A 23 0.40 -1.58 1.66
C LEU A 23 0.54 -3.09 1.84
N ILE A 24 -0.59 -3.78 1.86
CA ILE A 24 -0.72 -5.21 2.13
C ILE A 24 -1.09 -5.93 0.83
N LYS A 25 -0.45 -7.06 0.56
CA LYS A 25 -0.77 -7.93 -0.57
C LYS A 25 -1.90 -8.87 -0.16
N LYS A 26 -3.02 -8.87 -0.89
CA LYS A 26 -4.24 -9.62 -0.49
C LYS A 26 -4.09 -11.14 -0.64
N ASP A 27 -3.16 -11.59 -1.48
CA ASP A 27 -2.86 -12.99 -1.70
C ASP A 27 -2.45 -13.72 -0.41
N ASN A 28 -1.55 -13.11 0.35
CA ASN A 28 -0.96 -13.70 1.56
C ASN A 28 -1.12 -12.82 2.80
N LEU A 29 -1.92 -11.76 2.70
CA LEU A 29 -2.11 -10.72 3.74
C LEU A 29 -0.79 -10.17 4.31
N SER A 30 0.30 -10.23 3.55
CA SER A 30 1.61 -9.76 4.00
C SER A 30 1.77 -8.27 3.71
N VAL A 31 2.35 -7.55 4.66
CA VAL A 31 2.74 -6.15 4.47
C VAL A 31 3.87 -6.10 3.46
N PHE A 32 3.59 -5.55 2.28
CA PHE A 32 4.57 -5.36 1.23
C PHE A 32 5.44 -4.13 1.50
N ARG A 33 4.83 -3.03 1.95
CA ARG A 33 5.56 -1.80 2.28
C ARG A 33 4.84 -0.95 3.29
N ILE A 34 5.61 -0.26 4.13
CA ILE A 34 5.12 0.78 5.04
C ILE A 34 5.41 2.14 4.39
N ILE A 35 4.40 3.00 4.37
CA ILE A 35 4.40 4.31 3.71
C ILE A 35 4.14 5.35 4.79
N VAL A 36 4.97 6.39 4.82
CA VAL A 36 4.77 7.53 5.74
C VAL A 36 4.27 8.70 4.91
N ALA A 37 3.02 9.11 5.15
CA ALA A 37 2.37 10.13 4.34
C ALA A 37 1.49 11.03 5.21
N LYS A 38 1.43 12.32 4.86
CA LYS A 38 0.66 13.32 5.62
C LYS A 38 -0.85 13.12 5.51
N ASN A 39 -1.32 12.43 4.48
CA ASN A 39 -2.73 12.14 4.25
C ASN A 39 -2.90 10.87 3.40
N ALA A 40 -4.14 10.39 3.33
CA ALA A 40 -4.51 9.20 2.58
C ALA A 40 -4.19 9.30 1.08
N MET A 41 -4.40 10.48 0.48
CA MET A 41 -4.18 10.70 -0.96
C MET A 41 -2.69 10.57 -1.34
N ASP A 42 -1.80 11.12 -0.52
CA ASP A 42 -0.35 10.98 -0.69
C ASP A 42 0.08 9.51 -0.57
N ALA A 43 -0.46 8.80 0.43
CA ALA A 43 -0.22 7.38 0.62
C ALA A 43 -0.71 6.55 -0.58
N GLU A 44 -1.88 6.85 -1.12
CA GLU A 44 -2.45 6.20 -2.30
C GLU A 44 -1.59 6.44 -3.55
N ASN A 45 -1.16 7.69 -3.78
CA ASN A 45 -0.29 8.03 -4.91
C ASN A 45 1.06 7.32 -4.86
N GLU A 46 1.62 7.14 -3.65
CA GLU A 46 2.85 6.38 -3.45
C GLU A 46 2.62 4.87 -3.66
N CYS A 47 1.54 4.31 -3.10
CA CYS A 47 1.12 2.93 -3.34
C CYS A 47 0.97 2.63 -4.83
N GLN A 48 0.29 3.50 -5.58
CA GLN A 48 0.09 3.29 -7.01
C GLN A 48 1.41 3.26 -7.78
N ARG A 49 2.38 4.11 -7.42
CA ARG A 49 3.72 4.09 -8.01
C ARG A 49 4.42 2.77 -7.69
N ILE A 50 4.39 2.35 -6.42
CA ILE A 50 4.97 1.07 -5.98
C ILE A 50 4.33 -0.12 -6.70
N ILE A 51 3.00 -0.17 -6.77
CA ILE A 51 2.25 -1.25 -7.43
C ILE A 51 2.56 -1.32 -8.93
N LYS A 52 2.71 -0.16 -9.59
CA LYS A 52 3.10 -0.10 -11.01
C LYS A 52 4.50 -0.65 -11.20
N SER A 53 5.47 -0.16 -10.43
CA SER A 53 6.86 -0.66 -10.49
C SER A 53 6.95 -2.15 -10.19
N ALA A 54 6.25 -2.65 -9.17
CA ALA A 54 6.22 -4.06 -8.81
C ALA A 54 5.54 -4.97 -9.86
N LYS A 55 4.78 -4.40 -10.80
CA LYS A 55 4.22 -5.12 -11.96
C LYS A 55 5.12 -5.04 -13.19
N GLU A 56 6.04 -4.08 -13.22
CA GLU A 56 6.97 -3.83 -14.32
C GLU A 56 8.35 -4.47 -14.13
N GLU A 57 8.63 -5.08 -12.97
CA GLU A 57 9.76 -6.01 -12.80
C GLU A 57 9.31 -7.43 -13.20
N PRO A 58 9.57 -7.89 -14.44
CA PRO A 58 9.63 -9.32 -14.71
C PRO A 58 10.82 -9.87 -13.92
N GLU A 59 10.59 -10.97 -13.21
CA GLU A 59 11.66 -11.82 -12.69
C GLU A 59 12.64 -12.14 -13.83
N GLU A 60 13.86 -11.62 -13.77
CA GLU A 60 15.03 -12.09 -14.56
C GLU A 60 15.76 -13.21 -13.81
#